data_AF-A0A379Z0E1-F1
#
_entry.id   AF-A0A379Z0E1-F1
#
_cell.length_a   1.000
_cell.length_b   1.000
_cell.length_c   1.000
_cell.angle_alpha   90.00
_cell.angle_beta   90.00
_cell.angle_gamma   90.00
#
_symmetry.space_group_name_H-M   'P 1'
#
loop_
_entity.id
_entity.type
_entity.pdbx_description
1 polymer ?
#
loop_
_entity_poly.entity_id
_entity_poly.type
_entity_poly.pdbx_seq_one_letter_code
_entity_poly.pdbx_strand_id
1 'polypeptide(L)'
;METWSFSETIHSRSYTHIIRNIVNDPALVFDDIVTNEEIKKRAKDISGYYDDLIEMTSYYHLLGEGTHQVNGKTVTVNLRALKKQLYLCLMSVNALEAIRFYVSFACSFAFAERELMEGNAKIIKADRPRRSAAPDRHPAHAEPDAFRRRRS
;
A
#
# COMPACT_ATOMS: atom_id res chain seq x y z
N MET A 1 -11.46 6.75 -16.65
CA MET A 1 -10.73 6.29 -15.45
C MET A 1 -11.74 6.01 -14.36
N GLU A 2 -11.57 4.89 -13.66
CA GLU A 2 -12.45 4.51 -12.56
C GLU A 2 -12.04 5.24 -11.27
N THR A 3 -13.01 5.46 -10.37
CA THR A 3 -12.88 6.34 -9.21
C THR A 3 -11.72 5.98 -8.27
N TRP A 4 -11.44 4.68 -8.08
CA TRP A 4 -10.38 4.22 -7.18
C TRP A 4 -8.97 4.48 -7.74
N SER A 5 -8.72 4.15 -9.01
CA SER A 5 -7.43 4.45 -9.65
C SER A 5 -7.16 5.95 -9.75
N PHE A 6 -8.22 6.76 -9.86
CA PHE A 6 -8.11 8.22 -9.80
C PHE A 6 -7.67 8.70 -8.40
N SER A 7 -8.24 8.17 -7.31
CA SER A 7 -7.80 8.55 -5.96
C SER A 7 -6.34 8.19 -5.70
N GLU A 8 -5.86 7.03 -6.16
CA GLU A 8 -4.45 6.65 -5.99
C GLU A 8 -3.48 7.57 -6.75
N THR A 9 -3.93 8.13 -7.88
CA THR A 9 -3.15 9.15 -8.60
C THR A 9 -3.03 10.44 -7.78
N ILE A 10 -4.09 10.83 -7.07
CA ILE A 10 -4.05 11.98 -6.16
C ILE A 10 -3.11 11.71 -4.97
N HIS A 11 -3.16 10.52 -4.36
CA HIS A 11 -2.25 10.13 -3.28
C HIS A 11 -0.77 10.23 -3.71
N SER A 12 -0.44 9.75 -4.91
CA SER A 12 0.94 9.81 -5.43
C SER A 12 1.42 11.26 -5.65
N ARG A 13 0.52 12.14 -6.11
CA ARG A 13 0.79 13.58 -6.26
C ARG A 13 0.97 14.27 -4.91
N SER A 14 0.18 13.89 -3.91
CA SER A 14 0.31 14.35 -2.52
C SER A 14 1.70 14.03 -1.96
N TYR A 15 2.19 12.79 -2.09
CA TYR A 15 3.54 12.44 -1.64
C TYR A 15 4.65 13.19 -2.38
N THR A 16 4.49 13.38 -3.69
CA THR A 16 5.44 14.19 -4.46
C THR A 16 5.50 15.63 -3.95
N HIS A 17 4.34 16.21 -3.60
CA HIS A 17 4.28 17.55 -3.01
C HIS A 17 4.94 17.60 -1.63
N ILE A 18 4.71 16.61 -0.78
CA ILE A 18 5.35 16.50 0.54
C ILE A 18 6.88 16.46 0.39
N ILE A 19 7.42 15.52 -0.41
CA ILE A 19 8.86 15.30 -0.55
C ILE A 19 9.56 16.58 -1.04
N ARG A 20 9.02 17.21 -2.10
CA ARG A 20 9.61 18.42 -2.68
C ARG A 20 9.70 19.62 -1.73
N ASN A 21 8.89 19.65 -0.66
CA ASN A 21 8.89 20.74 0.32
C ASN A 21 9.79 20.47 1.54
N ILE A 22 10.35 19.27 1.68
CA ILE A 22 11.10 18.84 2.87
C ILE A 22 12.56 18.56 2.54
N VAL A 23 12.83 18.06 1.33
CA VAL A 23 14.20 17.76 0.87
C VAL A 23 14.63 18.69 -0.25
N ASN A 24 15.90 19.09 -0.22
CA ASN A 24 16.48 19.99 -1.22
C ASN A 24 16.56 19.32 -2.60
N ASP A 25 16.91 18.03 -2.63
CA ASP A 25 16.93 17.23 -3.84
C ASP A 25 15.95 16.04 -3.72
N PRO A 26 14.77 16.13 -4.35
CA PRO A 26 13.77 15.08 -4.29
C PRO A 26 14.16 13.85 -5.12
N ALA A 27 15.07 13.97 -6.09
CA ALA A 27 15.45 12.85 -6.97
C ALA A 27 16.06 11.70 -6.17
N LEU A 28 16.93 12.01 -5.19
CA LEU A 28 17.55 11.03 -4.31
C LEU A 28 16.52 10.17 -3.55
N VAL A 29 15.40 10.76 -3.15
CA VAL A 29 14.33 10.02 -2.45
C VAL A 29 13.57 9.11 -3.42
N PHE A 30 13.29 9.58 -4.64
CA PHE A 30 12.62 8.76 -5.65
C PHE A 30 13.48 7.58 -6.12
N ASP A 31 14.77 7.81 -6.29
CA ASP A 31 15.72 6.76 -6.67
C ASP A 31 15.82 5.70 -5.56
N ASP A 32 15.92 6.13 -4.29
CA ASP A 32 16.00 5.20 -3.17
C ASP A 32 14.75 4.33 -3.04
N ILE A 33 13.54 4.87 -3.31
CA ILE A 33 12.31 4.06 -3.29
C ILE A 33 12.40 2.84 -4.23
N VAL A 34 13.08 2.97 -5.37
CA VAL A 34 13.21 1.91 -6.37
C VAL A 34 14.37 0.97 -6.05
N THR A 35 15.46 1.48 -5.46
CA THR A 35 16.68 0.68 -5.20
C THR A 35 16.72 0.04 -3.82
N ASN A 36 15.98 0.56 -2.85
CA ASN A 36 16.03 0.10 -1.46
C ASN A 36 15.50 -1.33 -1.31
N GLU A 37 16.35 -2.23 -0.82
CA GLU A 37 16.04 -3.66 -0.73
C GLU A 37 14.85 -3.98 0.18
N GLU A 38 14.66 -3.24 1.28
CA GLU A 38 13.53 -3.45 2.19
C GLU A 38 12.20 -2.96 1.60
N ILE A 39 12.23 -1.92 0.75
CA ILE A 39 11.06 -1.46 0.00
C ILE A 39 10.74 -2.45 -1.12
N LYS A 40 11.74 -2.86 -1.90
CA LYS A 40 11.60 -3.81 -3.00
C LYS A 40 11.04 -5.15 -2.55
N LYS A 41 11.57 -5.70 -1.44
CA LYS A 41 11.07 -6.97 -0.86
C LYS A 41 9.57 -6.91 -0.59
N ARG A 42 9.11 -5.78 -0.04
CA ARG A 42 7.71 -5.54 0.30
C ARG A 42 6.81 -5.30 -0.91
N ALA A 43 7.35 -4.66 -1.96
CA ALA A 43 6.65 -4.35 -3.20
C ALA A 43 6.52 -5.59 -4.11
N LYS A 44 7.55 -6.43 -4.17
CA LYS A 44 7.60 -7.65 -4.99
C LYS A 44 6.45 -8.60 -4.67
N ASP A 45 6.14 -8.78 -3.38
CA ASP A 45 5.05 -9.65 -2.94
C ASP A 45 3.68 -9.11 -3.38
N ILE A 46 3.49 -7.78 -3.45
CA ILE A 46 2.23 -7.17 -3.91
C ILE A 46 2.13 -7.29 -5.42
N SER A 47 3.18 -6.88 -6.15
CA SER A 47 3.16 -6.85 -7.61
C SER A 47 3.02 -8.25 -8.18
N GLY A 48 3.64 -9.27 -7.56
CA GLY A 48 3.53 -10.65 -8.03
C GLY A 48 2.08 -11.15 -8.13
N TYR A 49 1.21 -10.84 -7.17
CA TYR A 49 -0.20 -11.25 -7.27
C TYR A 49 -0.96 -10.54 -8.41
N TYR A 50 -0.59 -9.30 -8.72
CA TYR A 50 -1.15 -8.58 -9.86
C TYR A 50 -0.62 -9.12 -11.18
N ASP A 51 0.70 -9.33 -11.27
CA ASP A 51 1.37 -9.85 -12.47
C ASP A 51 0.82 -11.23 -12.85
N ASP A 52 0.72 -12.14 -11.87
CA ASP A 52 0.16 -13.49 -12.06
C ASP A 52 -1.29 -13.44 -12.56
N LEU A 53 -2.11 -12.53 -12.00
CA LEU A 53 -3.50 -12.35 -12.40
C LEU A 53 -3.61 -11.79 -13.81
N ILE A 54 -2.80 -10.79 -14.17
CA ILE A 54 -2.80 -10.16 -15.50
C ILE A 54 -2.36 -11.17 -16.56
N GLU A 55 -1.31 -11.94 -16.27
CA GLU A 55 -0.80 -12.97 -17.19
C GLU A 55 -1.88 -14.04 -17.45
N MET A 56 -2.48 -14.60 -16.38
CA MET A 56 -3.51 -15.64 -16.52
C MET A 56 -4.80 -15.12 -17.14
N THR A 57 -5.19 -13.88 -16.87
CA THR A 57 -6.33 -13.23 -17.53
C THR A 57 -6.06 -13.04 -19.02
N SER A 58 -4.83 -12.68 -19.39
CA SER A 58 -4.42 -12.56 -20.80
C SER A 58 -4.47 -13.89 -21.53
N TYR A 59 -3.96 -14.98 -20.93
CA TYR A 59 -4.11 -16.33 -21.50
C TYR A 59 -5.57 -16.74 -21.64
N TYR A 60 -6.41 -16.44 -20.64
CA TYR A 60 -7.83 -16.74 -20.70
C TYR A 60 -8.55 -16.00 -21.83
N HIS A 61 -8.27 -14.72 -22.04
CA HIS A 61 -8.88 -13.96 -23.13
C HIS A 61 -8.39 -14.35 -24.51
N LEU A 62 -7.13 -14.77 -24.65
CA LEU A 62 -6.53 -15.15 -25.93
C LEU A 62 -6.88 -16.58 -26.35
N LEU A 63 -6.86 -17.52 -25.42
CA LEU A 63 -6.90 -18.96 -25.71
C LEU A 63 -8.21 -19.61 -25.25
N GLY A 64 -8.94 -19.00 -24.30
CA GLY A 64 -10.10 -19.61 -23.66
C GLY A 64 -9.75 -20.74 -22.69
N GLU A 65 -10.76 -21.36 -22.09
CA GLU A 65 -10.57 -22.51 -21.20
C GLU A 65 -10.05 -23.74 -21.96
N GLY A 66 -9.01 -24.38 -21.44
CA GLY A 66 -8.45 -25.58 -22.04
C GLY A 66 -6.94 -25.71 -21.84
N THR A 67 -6.39 -26.77 -22.41
CA THR A 67 -4.95 -27.02 -22.45
C THR A 67 -4.41 -26.61 -23.80
N HIS A 68 -3.54 -25.60 -23.82
CA HIS A 68 -3.01 -25.01 -25.04
C HIS A 68 -1.51 -25.27 -25.15
N GLN A 69 -0.99 -25.36 -26.36
CA GLN A 69 0.45 -25.46 -26.63
C GLN A 69 0.94 -24.13 -27.19
N VAL A 70 1.73 -23.40 -26.41
CA VAL A 70 2.30 -22.11 -26.82
C VAL A 70 3.83 -22.25 -26.81
N ASN A 71 4.47 -22.07 -27.98
CA ASN A 71 5.92 -22.21 -28.15
C ASN A 71 6.51 -23.54 -27.59
N GLY A 72 5.77 -24.64 -27.73
CA GLY A 72 6.18 -25.97 -27.24
C GLY A 72 6.00 -26.17 -25.73
N LYS A 73 5.38 -25.22 -25.02
CA LYS A 73 5.00 -25.36 -23.61
C LYS A 73 3.49 -25.54 -23.48
N THR A 74 3.10 -26.53 -22.69
CA THR A 74 1.71 -26.78 -22.34
C THR A 74 1.25 -25.78 -21.28
N VAL A 75 0.31 -24.90 -21.64
CA VAL A 75 -0.32 -23.93 -20.75
C VAL A 75 -1.77 -24.37 -20.50
N THR A 76 -2.08 -24.71 -19.25
CA THR A 76 -3.44 -25.10 -18.86
C THR A 76 -4.18 -23.88 -18.30
N VAL A 77 -5.18 -23.42 -19.03
CA VAL A 77 -6.02 -22.30 -18.63
C VAL A 77 -7.30 -22.85 -18.01
N ASN A 78 -7.47 -22.62 -16.71
CA ASN A 78 -8.64 -23.06 -15.94
C ASN A 78 -9.31 -21.87 -15.26
N LEU A 79 -10.60 -21.66 -15.51
CA LEU A 79 -11.38 -20.57 -14.91
C LEU A 79 -11.43 -20.65 -13.38
N ARG A 80 -11.43 -21.84 -12.79
CA ARG A 80 -11.38 -22.00 -11.32
C ARG A 80 -10.06 -21.50 -10.74
N ALA A 81 -8.94 -21.75 -11.44
CA ALA A 81 -7.63 -21.26 -11.02
C ALA A 81 -7.55 -19.74 -11.16
N LEU A 82 -8.09 -19.18 -12.25
CA LEU A 82 -8.16 -17.73 -12.47
C LEU A 82 -8.98 -17.04 -11.37
N LYS A 83 -10.18 -17.56 -11.05
CA LYS A 83 -11.01 -17.03 -9.95
C LYS A 83 -10.30 -17.09 -8.59
N LYS A 84 -9.51 -18.15 -8.34
CA LYS A 84 -8.70 -18.26 -7.12
C LYS A 84 -7.61 -17.19 -7.07
N GLN A 85 -6.92 -16.93 -8.19
CA GLN A 85 -5.91 -15.88 -8.27
C GLN A 85 -6.52 -14.49 -8.07
N LEU A 86 -7.68 -14.22 -8.67
CA LEU A 86 -8.42 -12.97 -8.45
C LEU A 86 -8.75 -12.78 -6.96
N TYR A 87 -9.22 -13.83 -6.29
CA TYR A 87 -9.51 -13.78 -4.87
C TYR A 87 -8.26 -13.46 -4.03
N LEU A 88 -7.13 -14.12 -4.31
CA LEU A 88 -5.86 -13.85 -3.62
C LEU A 88 -5.36 -12.42 -3.87
N CYS A 89 -5.46 -11.93 -5.11
CA CYS A 89 -5.11 -10.56 -5.46
C CYS A 89 -5.96 -9.56 -4.67
N LEU A 90 -7.29 -9.73 -4.62
CA LEU A 90 -8.18 -8.86 -3.85
C LEU A 90 -7.88 -8.89 -2.34
N MET A 91 -7.55 -10.06 -1.79
CA MET A 91 -7.16 -10.18 -0.38
C MET A 91 -5.83 -9.48 -0.10
N SER A 92 -4.86 -9.57 -1.02
CA SER A 92 -3.59 -8.85 -0.94
C SER A 92 -3.80 -7.34 -0.93
N VAL A 93 -4.65 -6.82 -1.82
CA VAL A 93 -5.03 -5.38 -1.86
C VAL A 93 -5.72 -4.95 -0.57
N ASN A 94 -6.65 -5.75 -0.06
CA ASN A 94 -7.31 -5.47 1.21
C ASN A 94 -6.30 -5.41 2.38
N ALA A 95 -5.33 -6.32 2.43
CA ALA A 95 -4.27 -6.28 3.45
C ALA A 95 -3.35 -5.07 3.27
N LEU A 96 -3.06 -4.66 2.03
CA LEU A 96 -2.29 -3.46 1.73
C LEU A 96 -3.00 -2.21 2.27
N GLU A 97 -4.27 -2.04 1.93
CA GLU A 97 -5.01 -0.84 2.34
C GLU A 97 -5.37 -0.82 3.83
N ALA A 98 -5.88 -1.92 4.36
CA ALA A 98 -6.40 -1.98 5.72
C ALA A 98 -5.31 -2.10 6.79
N ILE A 99 -4.14 -2.66 6.45
CA ILE A 99 -3.06 -2.91 7.42
C ILE A 99 -1.83 -2.07 7.07
N ARG A 100 -1.26 -2.23 5.87
CA ARG A 100 0.05 -1.62 5.56
C ARG A 100 -0.03 -0.09 5.52
N PHE A 101 -1.06 0.48 4.89
CA PHE A 101 -1.27 1.92 4.94
C PHE A 101 -1.57 2.43 6.35
N TYR A 102 -2.32 1.68 7.15
CA TYR A 102 -2.60 2.07 8.54
C TYR A 102 -1.35 2.14 9.41
N VAL A 103 -0.43 1.18 9.28
CA VAL A 103 0.85 1.23 10.00
C VAL A 103 1.65 2.46 9.56
N SER A 104 1.65 2.81 8.26
CA SER A 104 2.28 4.03 7.75
C SER A 104 1.65 5.31 8.31
N PHE A 105 0.31 5.34 8.42
CA PHE A 105 -0.42 6.46 9.00
C PHE A 105 -0.11 6.64 10.49
N ALA A 106 0.01 5.55 11.25
CA ALA A 106 0.37 5.61 12.66
C ALA A 106 1.74 6.27 12.87
N CYS A 107 2.76 5.91 12.08
CA CYS A 107 4.07 6.56 12.13
C CYS A 107 3.98 8.06 11.80
N SER A 108 3.16 8.42 10.82
CA SER A 108 3.00 9.83 10.39
C SER A 108 2.28 10.67 11.44
N PHE A 109 1.23 10.12 12.07
CA PHE A 109 0.51 10.81 13.14
C PHE A 109 1.33 10.94 14.43
N ALA A 110 2.25 10.01 14.71
CA ALA A 110 3.16 10.15 15.86
C ALA A 110 4.06 11.40 15.77
N PHE A 111 4.42 11.84 14.56
CA PHE A 111 5.12 13.11 14.37
C PHE A 111 4.18 14.31 14.53
N ALA A 112 2.94 14.20 14.06
CA ALA A 112 1.92 15.22 14.20
C ALA A 112 1.54 15.47 15.67
N GLU A 113 1.46 14.43 16.49
CA GLU A 113 1.21 14.52 17.94
C GLU A 113 2.32 15.27 18.69
N ARG A 114 3.49 15.44 18.07
CA ARG A 114 4.62 16.21 18.60
C ARG A 114 4.71 17.62 18.01
N GLU A 115 3.66 18.10 17.35
CA GLU A 115 3.59 19.40 16.66
C GLU A 115 4.65 19.56 15.56
N LEU A 116 5.15 18.45 15.01
CA LEU A 116 6.10 18.42 13.90
C LEU A 116 5.38 17.95 12.63
N MET A 117 5.69 18.56 11.49
CA MET A 117 5.18 18.15 10.16
C MET A 117 3.65 18.23 10.00
N GLU A 118 3.00 19.21 10.65
CA GLU A 118 1.53 19.38 10.64
C GLU A 118 0.92 19.49 9.23
N GLY A 119 1.62 20.14 8.29
CA GLY A 119 1.19 20.23 6.89
C GLY A 119 1.09 18.86 6.22
N ASN A 120 2.07 17.99 6.48
CA ASN A 120 2.07 16.62 5.95
C ASN A 120 1.00 15.77 6.62
N ALA A 121 0.76 15.97 7.92
CA ALA A 121 -0.28 15.26 8.66
C ALA A 121 -1.69 15.58 8.11
N LYS A 122 -1.94 16.82 7.68
CA LYS A 122 -3.21 17.23 7.04
C LYS A 122 -3.42 16.56 5.68
N ILE A 123 -2.37 16.45 4.87
CA ILE A 123 -2.41 15.76 3.57
C ILE A 123 -2.68 14.26 3.78
N ILE A 124 -1.93 13.62 4.70
CA ILE A 124 -2.09 12.20 5.03
C ILE A 124 -3.48 11.90 5.62
N LYS A 125 -4.07 12.82 6.39
CA LYS A 125 -5.44 12.69 6.89
C LYS A 125 -6.48 12.72 5.76
N ALA A 126 -6.23 13.43 4.67
CA ALA A 126 -7.13 13.49 3.51
C ALA A 126 -7.04 12.23 2.63
N ASP A 127 -5.85 11.63 2.52
CA ASP A 127 -5.59 10.40 1.76
C ASP A 127 -6.09 9.14 2.49
N ARG A 128 -6.47 9.26 3.76
CA ARG A 128 -7.00 8.15 4.56
C ARG A 128 -8.37 7.69 4.02
N PRO A 129 -8.57 6.38 3.74
CA PRO A 129 -9.88 5.85 3.37
C PRO A 129 -10.91 6.14 4.47
N ARG A 130 -12.02 6.84 4.14
CA ARG A 130 -13.06 7.26 5.10
C ARG A 130 -13.72 6.14 5.91
N ARG A 131 -13.51 4.86 5.54
CA ARG A 131 -13.99 3.69 6.32
C ARG A 131 -13.29 3.51 7.67
N SER A 132 -12.22 4.25 7.90
CA SER A 132 -11.36 4.14 9.07
C SER A 132 -11.56 5.26 10.09
N ALA A 133 -12.77 5.77 10.28
CA ALA A 133 -13.03 6.70 11.38
C ALA A 133 -12.98 5.94 12.72
N ALA A 134 -11.78 5.54 13.17
CA ALA A 134 -11.51 5.51 14.60
C ALA A 134 -11.67 6.97 15.07
N PRO A 135 -12.52 7.25 16.06
CA PRO A 135 -12.73 8.62 16.51
C PRO A 135 -11.39 9.22 16.87
N ASP A 136 -11.16 10.48 16.48
CA ASP A 136 -10.07 11.33 16.94
C ASP A 136 -10.11 11.32 18.48
N ARG A 137 -9.50 10.31 19.11
CA ARG A 137 -9.17 10.37 20.52
C ARG A 137 -7.95 11.25 20.56
N HIS A 138 -8.16 12.53 20.83
CA HIS A 138 -7.17 13.31 21.53
C HIS A 138 -6.59 12.43 22.65
N PRO A 139 -5.28 12.15 22.67
CA PRO A 139 -4.69 11.55 23.85
C PRO A 139 -4.76 12.61 24.94
N ALA A 140 -5.83 12.56 25.74
CA ALA A 140 -5.84 13.18 27.04
C ALA A 140 -4.62 12.61 27.78
N HIS A 141 -3.62 13.48 27.99
CA HIS A 141 -2.51 13.36 28.93
C HIS A 141 -2.24 11.93 29.43
N ALA A 142 -1.40 11.19 28.71
CA ALA A 142 -0.75 10.04 29.30
C ALA A 142 0.29 10.55 30.31
N GLU A 143 -0.04 10.52 31.60
CA GLU A 143 0.90 10.75 32.69
C GLU A 143 2.16 9.85 32.54
N PRO A 144 3.39 10.35 32.82
CA PRO A 144 4.61 9.57 32.58
C PRO A 144 4.91 8.49 33.64
N ASP A 145 4.06 8.26 34.64
CA ASP A 145 4.51 7.62 35.89
C ASP A 145 4.19 6.12 36.08
N ALA A 146 3.65 5.42 35.08
CA ALA A 146 3.28 4.02 35.24
C ALA A 146 4.44 3.01 35.13
N PHE A 147 5.63 3.41 34.68
CA PHE A 147 6.76 2.48 34.48
C PHE A 147 7.71 2.35 35.70
N ARG A 148 7.57 3.18 36.73
CA ARG A 148 8.55 3.23 37.84
C ARG A 148 8.19 2.40 39.09
N ARG A 149 7.06 1.70 39.13
CA ARG A 149 6.61 0.92 40.32
C ARG A 149 6.53 -0.60 40.13
N ARG A 150 7.42 -1.19 39.32
CA ARG A 150 7.59 -2.66 39.23
C ARG A 150 9.05 -3.12 39.36
N ARG A 151 9.88 -2.35 40.07
CA ARG A 151 11.20 -2.79 40.55
C ARG A 151 11.46 -2.18 41.93
N SER A 152 10.84 -2.78 42.94
CA SER A 152 11.20 -2.67 44.36
C SER A 152 10.60 -3.88 45.07
#